data_AF-A0A2E9JBM6-F1
#
_entry.id   AF-A0A2E9JBM6-F1
#
_cell.length_a   1.000
_cell.length_b   1.000
_cell.length_c   1.000
_cell.angle_alpha   90.00
_cell.angle_beta   90.00
_cell.angle_gamma   90.00
#
_symmetry.space_group_name_H-M   'P 1'
#
loop_
_entity.id
_entity.type
_entity.pdbx_description
1 polymer ?
#
loop_
_entity_poly.entity_id
_entity_poly.type
_entity_poly.pdbx_seq_one_letter_code
_entity_poly.pdbx_strand_id
1 'polypeptide(L)'
;MKILLAFVMAVIITFYPAKIVIQTTEADAAKIVPSTLNQPADSFTMANAKRHLPGMTNANHTGGFSLQRVVDPSTLISPANKAYQEIACLAKNIYFEAAVESTAGKLAVAHVTHNRVTSNYFPNTYCNVIYEGRHHANGFPKRDQCQFSWYCDGKHDEPFQGRNWRSIQSLATWFYHNDDMRDITDGATHYHADYINDPRWASYKRKTVKIDTHIFYR
;
A
#
# COMPACT_ATOMS: atom_id res chain seq x y z
N MET A 1 5.89 68.30 17.89
CA MET A 1 4.41 68.25 17.96
C MET A 1 3.88 67.80 16.61
N LYS A 2 3.15 66.68 16.60
CA LYS A 2 2.39 66.03 15.51
C LYS A 2 3.16 65.27 14.42
N ILE A 3 3.18 63.95 14.66
CA ILE A 3 3.51 62.82 13.81
C ILE A 3 2.39 62.65 12.76
N LEU A 4 2.74 62.53 11.48
CA LEU A 4 1.82 62.06 10.44
C LEU A 4 2.00 60.54 10.26
N LEU A 5 0.93 59.80 10.48
CA LEU A 5 0.81 58.36 10.26
C LEU A 5 1.02 58.03 8.78
N ALA A 6 2.01 57.20 8.46
CA ALA A 6 2.05 56.44 7.21
C ALA A 6 1.38 55.08 7.44
N PHE A 7 0.18 54.91 6.88
CA PHE A 7 -0.51 53.63 6.79
C PHE A 7 0.25 52.72 5.83
N VAL A 8 1.03 51.77 6.36
CA VAL A 8 1.51 50.62 5.60
C VAL A 8 0.39 49.58 5.61
N MET A 9 -0.43 49.59 4.57
CA MET A 9 -1.32 48.46 4.26
C MET A 9 -0.42 47.30 3.81
N ALA A 10 -0.06 46.44 4.75
CA ALA A 10 0.59 45.17 4.45
C ALA A 10 -0.40 44.29 3.67
N VAL A 11 -0.18 44.16 2.36
CA VAL A 11 -0.83 43.16 1.52
C VAL A 11 -0.28 41.80 1.94
N ILE A 12 -1.03 41.07 2.76
CA ILE A 12 -0.77 39.66 3.05
C ILE A 12 -1.11 38.87 1.78
N ILE A 13 -0.12 38.69 0.91
CA ILE A 13 -0.21 37.72 -0.18
C ILE A 13 -0.02 36.35 0.48
N THR A 14 -1.12 35.67 0.78
CA THR A 14 -1.09 34.24 1.09
C THR A 14 -0.64 33.50 -0.17
N PHE A 15 0.63 33.15 -0.24
CA PHE A 15 1.17 32.26 -1.26
C PHE A 15 0.63 30.85 -1.02
N TYR A 16 -0.51 30.53 -1.63
CA TYR A 16 -0.86 29.14 -1.90
C TYR A 16 0.15 28.61 -2.93
N PRO A 17 0.83 27.47 -2.71
CA PRO A 17 1.60 26.85 -3.77
C PRO A 17 0.65 26.40 -4.87
N ALA A 18 0.69 27.10 -6.01
CA ALA A 18 0.07 26.67 -7.24
C ALA A 18 0.66 25.30 -7.62
N LYS A 19 -0.22 24.31 -7.83
CA LYS A 19 0.16 23.01 -8.39
C LYS A 19 0.66 23.23 -9.81
N ILE A 20 1.97 23.16 -9.99
CA ILE A 20 2.58 23.04 -11.31
C ILE A 20 2.27 21.62 -11.79
N VAL A 21 1.30 21.50 -12.70
CA VAL A 21 1.08 20.28 -13.48
C VAL A 21 2.18 20.24 -14.53
N ILE A 22 3.25 19.48 -14.28
CA ILE A 22 4.23 19.16 -15.31
C ILE A 22 3.58 18.14 -16.23
N GLN A 23 3.17 18.62 -17.41
CA GLN A 23 2.71 17.79 -18.51
C GLN A 23 3.95 17.18 -19.16
N THR A 24 4.35 15.98 -18.74
CA THR A 24 5.46 15.26 -19.40
C THR A 24 4.97 14.80 -20.76
N THR A 25 5.50 15.40 -21.82
CA THR A 25 5.34 14.94 -23.19
C THR A 25 5.97 13.55 -23.34
N GLU A 26 5.18 12.60 -23.84
CA GLU A 26 5.61 11.24 -24.16
C GLU A 26 6.56 11.26 -25.36
N ALA A 27 7.86 11.21 -25.10
CA ALA A 27 8.85 10.72 -26.06
C ALA A 27 10.05 10.18 -25.27
N ASP A 28 10.49 8.97 -25.63
CA ASP A 28 11.75 8.33 -25.22
C ASP A 28 11.77 7.38 -24.00
N ALA A 29 10.62 6.86 -23.56
CA ALA A 29 10.56 5.68 -22.67
C ALA A 29 10.27 4.35 -23.40
N ALA A 30 10.53 4.29 -24.71
CA ALA A 30 10.29 3.10 -25.53
C ALA A 30 11.58 2.64 -26.22
N LYS A 31 12.50 2.07 -25.45
CA LYS A 31 13.56 1.16 -25.93
C LYS A 31 14.09 0.42 -24.70
N ILE A 32 14.18 -0.91 -24.80
CA ILE A 32 14.48 -1.88 -23.74
C ILE A 32 13.21 -2.39 -23.02
N VAL A 33 12.32 -3.03 -23.78
CA VAL A 33 11.45 -4.11 -23.28
C VAL A 33 11.55 -5.28 -24.27
N PRO A 34 11.91 -6.50 -23.84
CA PRO A 34 11.94 -7.67 -24.71
C PRO A 34 10.53 -8.00 -25.23
N SER A 35 10.41 -8.13 -26.55
CA SER A 35 9.19 -8.43 -27.29
C SER A 35 8.73 -9.88 -27.09
N THR A 36 8.12 -10.21 -25.96
CA THR A 36 7.40 -11.49 -25.78
C THR A 36 6.25 -11.36 -24.77
N LEU A 37 5.21 -10.60 -25.13
CA LEU A 37 3.88 -10.71 -24.50
C LEU A 37 2.83 -10.28 -25.52
N ASN A 38 2.70 -11.08 -26.58
CA ASN A 38 1.60 -11.00 -27.54
C ASN A 38 1.17 -12.43 -27.88
N GLN A 39 0.40 -13.03 -26.96
CA GLN A 39 -0.41 -14.22 -27.24
C GLN A 39 -1.81 -13.94 -26.66
N PRO A 40 -2.87 -13.99 -27.49
CA PRO A 40 -4.24 -13.79 -27.04
C PRO A 40 -4.69 -14.92 -26.11
N ALA A 41 -5.60 -14.58 -25.20
CA ALA A 41 -6.27 -15.51 -24.32
C ALA A 41 -7.24 -16.40 -25.11
N ASP A 42 -6.70 -17.43 -25.76
CA ASP A 42 -7.49 -18.42 -26.50
C ASP A 42 -7.64 -19.71 -25.67
N SER A 43 -8.88 -19.94 -25.25
CA SER A 43 -9.57 -21.24 -25.21
C SER A 43 -8.72 -22.48 -24.89
N PHE A 44 -8.61 -22.81 -23.59
CA PHE A 44 -8.31 -24.18 -23.18
C PHE A 44 -9.50 -25.09 -23.51
N THR A 45 -9.49 -25.56 -24.75
CA THR A 45 -10.34 -26.61 -25.28
C THR A 45 -9.85 -27.91 -24.65
N MET A 46 -10.68 -28.54 -23.81
CA MET A 46 -10.37 -29.81 -23.17
C MET A 46 -10.48 -30.94 -24.20
N ALA A 47 -9.39 -31.26 -24.88
CA ALA A 47 -9.26 -32.43 -25.74
C ALA A 47 -8.02 -33.24 -25.33
N ASN A 48 -8.21 -34.56 -25.24
CA ASN A 48 -7.22 -35.61 -24.96
C ASN A 48 -6.81 -35.87 -23.51
N ALA A 49 -7.73 -36.47 -22.76
CA ALA A 49 -7.39 -37.51 -21.79
C ALA A 49 -8.12 -38.83 -22.17
N LYS A 50 -7.67 -39.48 -23.26
CA LYS A 50 -7.96 -40.90 -23.49
C LYS A 50 -6.86 -41.72 -22.83
N ARG A 51 -7.15 -42.35 -21.69
CA ARG A 51 -6.56 -43.65 -21.30
C ARG A 51 -7.39 -44.30 -20.18
N HIS A 52 -8.02 -45.41 -20.56
CA HIS A 52 -8.50 -46.53 -19.75
C HIS A 52 -9.65 -46.31 -18.75
N LEU A 53 -10.87 -46.65 -19.19
CA LEU A 53 -12.05 -46.92 -18.34
C LEU A 53 -12.29 -48.43 -18.29
N PRO A 54 -12.48 -49.05 -17.11
CA PRO A 54 -13.39 -50.18 -16.97
C PRO A 54 -14.79 -49.63 -16.66
N GLY A 55 -15.78 -50.06 -17.44
CA GLY A 55 -17.16 -49.62 -17.30
C GLY A 55 -17.88 -50.22 -16.10
N MET A 56 -18.80 -49.45 -15.51
CA MET A 56 -19.99 -49.97 -14.81
C MET A 56 -21.14 -48.94 -14.91
N THR A 57 -22.10 -49.27 -15.77
CA THR A 57 -23.57 -49.12 -15.68
C THR A 57 -24.23 -47.92 -14.99
N ASN A 58 -24.99 -47.17 -15.80
CA ASN A 58 -26.28 -46.50 -15.59
C ASN A 58 -26.85 -46.39 -14.17
N ALA A 59 -27.02 -45.15 -13.70
CA ALA A 59 -28.08 -44.78 -12.78
C ALA A 59 -28.75 -43.49 -13.27
N ASN A 60 -30.04 -43.61 -13.61
CA ASN A 60 -30.97 -42.49 -13.74
C ASN A 60 -31.03 -41.75 -12.40
N HIS A 61 -30.74 -40.44 -12.37
CA HIS A 61 -31.24 -39.58 -11.31
C HIS A 61 -31.65 -38.23 -11.88
N THR A 62 -32.96 -38.10 -12.09
CA THR A 62 -33.69 -36.83 -12.10
C THR A 62 -33.47 -36.13 -10.75
N GLY A 63 -32.82 -34.97 -10.74
CA GLY A 63 -32.56 -34.21 -9.52
C GLY A 63 -32.21 -32.76 -9.85
N GLY A 64 -33.06 -31.83 -9.40
CA GLY A 64 -33.06 -30.42 -9.76
C GLY A 64 -31.80 -29.65 -9.35
N PHE A 65 -31.48 -28.63 -10.15
CA PHE A 65 -30.44 -27.65 -9.89
C PHE A 65 -30.91 -26.72 -8.74
N SER A 66 -30.52 -27.04 -7.51
CA SER A 66 -30.73 -26.16 -6.36
C SER A 66 -29.75 -24.97 -6.44
N LEU A 67 -30.29 -23.75 -6.55
CA LEU A 67 -29.54 -22.49 -6.41
C LEU A 67 -29.32 -22.14 -4.93
N GLN A 68 -28.75 -23.07 -4.16
CA GLN A 68 -28.13 -22.77 -2.88
C GLN A 68 -26.70 -23.31 -2.89
N ARG A 69 -25.77 -22.54 -3.46
CA ARG A 69 -24.37 -22.72 -3.12
C ARG A 69 -24.19 -22.18 -1.71
N VAL A 70 -24.27 -23.06 -0.72
CA VAL A 70 -23.84 -22.76 0.65
C VAL A 70 -22.36 -22.40 0.55
N VAL A 71 -22.03 -21.12 0.75
CA VAL A 71 -20.63 -20.68 0.85
C VAL A 71 -20.13 -21.24 2.16
N ASP A 72 -19.21 -22.20 2.11
CA ASP A 72 -18.61 -22.81 3.30
C ASP A 72 -17.92 -21.71 4.12
N PRO A 73 -18.26 -21.51 5.41
CA PRO A 73 -17.59 -20.55 6.29
C PRO A 73 -16.06 -20.71 6.35
N SER A 74 -15.54 -21.91 6.05
CA SER A 74 -14.10 -22.17 5.96
C SER A 74 -13.42 -21.44 4.79
N THR A 75 -14.18 -21.11 3.73
CA THR A 75 -13.67 -20.34 2.58
C THR A 75 -13.43 -18.87 2.91
N LEU A 76 -13.88 -18.36 4.06
CA LEU A 76 -13.55 -17.01 4.55
C LEU A 76 -12.14 -16.94 5.16
N ILE A 77 -11.58 -18.08 5.57
CA ILE A 77 -10.24 -18.20 6.18
C ILE A 77 -9.36 -19.12 5.31
N SER A 78 -9.35 -18.88 4.00
CA SER A 78 -8.34 -19.51 3.14
C SER A 78 -7.00 -18.75 3.28
N PRO A 79 -5.84 -19.43 3.16
CA PRO A 79 -4.55 -18.75 3.09
C PRO A 79 -4.49 -17.68 1.99
N ALA A 80 -5.19 -17.92 0.88
CA ALA A 80 -5.33 -16.95 -0.21
C ALA A 80 -6.08 -15.68 0.23
N ASN A 81 -7.13 -15.82 1.04
CA ASN A 81 -7.84 -14.66 1.59
C ASN A 81 -6.98 -13.88 2.58
N LYS A 82 -6.20 -14.57 3.42
CA LYS A 82 -5.27 -13.90 4.35
C LYS A 82 -4.25 -13.10 3.56
N ALA A 83 -3.56 -13.71 2.59
CA ALA A 83 -2.59 -13.02 1.75
C ALA A 83 -3.20 -11.81 1.04
N TYR A 84 -4.42 -11.96 0.50
CA TYR A 84 -5.15 -10.85 -0.12
C TYR A 84 -5.39 -9.69 0.85
N GLN A 85 -5.79 -9.96 2.10
CA GLN A 85 -5.99 -8.93 3.12
C GLN A 85 -4.68 -8.22 3.48
N GLU A 86 -3.59 -8.96 3.69
CA GLU A 86 -2.28 -8.38 4.00
C GLU A 86 -1.77 -7.48 2.86
N ILE A 87 -1.89 -7.95 1.61
CA ILE A 87 -1.54 -7.18 0.41
C ILE A 87 -2.39 -5.91 0.32
N ALA A 88 -3.70 -6.01 0.60
CA ALA A 88 -4.59 -4.86 0.58
C ALA A 88 -4.21 -3.81 1.64
N CYS A 89 -3.88 -4.24 2.86
CA CYS A 89 -3.36 -3.36 3.91
C CYS A 89 -2.05 -2.70 3.47
N LEU A 90 -1.08 -3.48 2.99
CA LEU A 90 0.22 -2.98 2.54
C LEU A 90 0.07 -1.96 1.40
N ALA A 91 -0.76 -2.25 0.39
CA ALA A 91 -1.04 -1.33 -0.72
C ALA A 91 -1.63 -0.01 -0.21
N LYS A 92 -2.62 -0.09 0.68
CA LYS A 92 -3.28 1.06 1.28
C LYS A 92 -2.27 1.93 2.03
N ASN A 93 -1.39 1.30 2.82
CA ASN A 93 -0.36 2.03 3.56
C ASN A 93 0.62 2.76 2.62
N ILE A 94 1.15 2.05 1.61
CA ILE A 94 2.04 2.66 0.61
C ILE A 94 1.36 3.83 -0.10
N TYR A 95 0.06 3.73 -0.37
CA TYR A 95 -0.70 4.82 -0.99
C TYR A 95 -0.72 6.06 -0.09
N PHE A 96 -1.16 5.94 1.15
CA PHE A 96 -1.31 7.11 2.01
C PHE A 96 0.02 7.72 2.46
N GLU A 97 1.07 6.91 2.56
CA GLU A 97 2.38 7.36 3.05
C GLU A 97 3.33 7.80 1.92
N ALA A 98 3.19 7.25 0.70
CA ALA A 98 4.19 7.44 -0.35
C ALA A 98 3.62 7.50 -1.78
N ALA A 99 2.32 7.76 -1.97
CA ALA A 99 1.72 7.78 -3.32
C ALA A 99 2.43 8.72 -4.31
N VAL A 100 2.93 9.87 -3.82
CA VAL A 100 3.61 10.90 -4.63
C VAL A 100 5.13 10.74 -4.68
N GLU A 101 5.68 9.77 -3.94
CA GLU A 101 7.12 9.49 -3.91
C GLU A 101 7.54 8.61 -5.09
N SER A 102 8.86 8.46 -5.28
CA SER A 102 9.40 7.53 -6.28
C SER A 102 9.06 6.08 -5.97
N THR A 103 9.32 5.15 -6.89
CA THR A 103 9.22 3.71 -6.59
C THR A 103 10.12 3.32 -5.42
N ALA A 104 11.29 3.95 -5.27
CA ALA A 104 12.18 3.74 -4.13
C ALA A 104 11.54 4.22 -2.82
N GLY A 105 10.89 5.38 -2.80
CA GLY A 105 10.17 5.87 -1.63
C GLY A 105 9.00 4.96 -1.22
N LYS A 106 8.24 4.45 -2.20
CA LYS A 106 7.17 3.47 -1.98
C LYS A 106 7.69 2.15 -1.39
N LEU A 107 8.79 1.63 -1.95
CA LEU A 107 9.45 0.42 -1.44
C LEU A 107 10.05 0.65 -0.04
N ALA A 108 10.56 1.84 0.25
CA ALA A 108 11.11 2.16 1.56
C ALA A 108 10.03 2.12 2.66
N VAL A 109 8.83 2.63 2.40
CA VAL A 109 7.68 2.48 3.31
C VAL A 109 7.27 1.01 3.46
N ALA A 110 7.28 0.25 2.37
CA ALA A 110 7.00 -1.19 2.41
C ALA A 110 8.03 -1.93 3.30
N HIS A 111 9.32 -1.64 3.14
CA HIS A 111 10.39 -2.19 3.97
C HIS A 111 10.25 -1.81 5.45
N VAL A 112 9.96 -0.55 5.79
CA VAL A 112 9.71 -0.17 7.19
C VAL A 112 8.55 -0.97 7.78
N THR A 113 7.47 -1.14 7.01
CA THR A 113 6.31 -1.93 7.46
C THR A 113 6.70 -3.40 7.65
N HIS A 114 7.47 -3.98 6.74
CA HIS A 114 7.98 -5.34 6.83
C HIS A 114 8.96 -5.54 8.00
N ASN A 115 9.87 -4.59 8.23
CA ASN A 115 10.81 -4.59 9.35
C ASN A 115 10.09 -4.55 10.70
N ARG A 116 8.91 -3.91 10.78
CA ARG A 116 8.03 -4.00 11.95
C ARG A 116 7.45 -5.41 12.06
N VAL A 117 6.86 -5.94 10.99
CA VAL A 117 6.27 -7.30 10.97
C VAL A 117 7.26 -8.38 11.43
N THR A 118 8.54 -8.27 11.07
CA THR A 118 9.58 -9.25 11.42
C THR A 118 10.27 -8.98 12.77
N SER A 119 9.93 -7.87 13.43
CA SER A 119 10.52 -7.47 14.70
C SER A 119 9.66 -7.94 15.88
N ASN A 120 10.33 -8.34 16.97
CA ASN A 120 9.67 -8.72 18.22
C ASN A 120 9.01 -7.55 18.97
N TYR A 121 9.19 -6.31 18.49
CA TYR A 121 8.65 -5.10 19.12
C TYR A 121 7.30 -4.64 18.53
N PHE A 122 6.83 -5.28 17.47
CA PHE A 122 5.61 -4.88 16.75
C PHE A 122 4.73 -6.10 16.46
N PRO A 123 3.47 -5.89 16.05
CA PRO A 123 2.63 -6.97 15.56
C PRO A 123 3.23 -7.71 14.36
N ASN A 124 2.88 -8.99 14.20
CA ASN A 124 3.47 -9.90 13.21
C ASN A 124 2.67 -10.04 11.90
N THR A 125 1.82 -9.06 11.58
CA THR A 125 1.10 -8.99 10.29
C THR A 125 1.05 -7.55 9.78
N TYR A 126 0.99 -7.38 8.46
CA TYR A 126 0.95 -6.04 7.85
C TYR A 126 -0.26 -5.27 8.35
N CYS A 127 -1.45 -5.89 8.31
CA CYS A 127 -2.66 -5.22 8.78
C CYS A 127 -2.57 -4.80 10.26
N ASN A 128 -2.04 -5.65 11.15
CA ASN A 128 -1.93 -5.30 12.55
C ASN A 128 -0.90 -4.18 12.79
N VAL A 129 0.23 -4.18 12.08
CA VAL A 129 1.21 -3.08 12.13
C VAL A 129 0.60 -1.77 11.64
N ILE A 130 -0.18 -1.83 10.55
CA ILE A 130 -0.76 -0.65 9.91
C ILE A 130 -1.86 -0.02 10.78
N TYR A 131 -2.71 -0.85 11.39
CA TYR A 131 -3.81 -0.40 12.24
C TYR A 131 -3.46 -0.35 13.73
N GLU A 132 -2.18 -0.49 14.09
CA GLU A 132 -1.74 -0.32 15.46
C GLU A 132 -1.88 1.14 15.91
N GLY A 133 -2.54 1.33 17.05
CA GLY A 133 -2.78 2.64 17.62
C GLY A 133 -3.59 2.56 18.91
N ARG A 134 -3.68 3.67 19.63
CA ARG A 134 -4.55 3.75 20.81
C ARG A 134 -5.99 3.89 20.36
N HIS A 135 -6.89 3.14 20.97
CA HIS A 135 -8.32 3.18 20.65
C HIS A 135 -9.15 3.71 21.83
N HIS A 136 -10.28 4.34 21.53
CA HIS A 136 -11.33 4.66 22.50
C HIS A 136 -12.09 3.39 22.90
N ALA A 137 -12.87 3.45 23.99
CA ALA A 137 -13.67 2.32 24.46
C ALA A 137 -14.73 1.84 23.44
N ASN A 138 -15.12 2.72 22.50
CA ASN A 138 -16.05 2.41 21.41
C ASN A 138 -15.35 1.81 20.17
N GLY A 139 -14.06 1.53 20.25
CA GLY A 139 -13.29 0.88 19.18
C GLY A 139 -12.77 1.82 18.07
N PHE A 140 -13.02 3.13 18.14
CA PHE A 140 -12.44 4.08 17.18
C PHE A 140 -11.01 4.47 17.58
N PRO A 141 -10.08 4.67 16.62
CA PRO A 141 -8.73 5.08 16.92
C PRO A 141 -8.70 6.51 17.51
N LYS A 142 -7.83 6.73 18.48
CA LYS A 142 -7.59 8.06 19.05
C LYS A 142 -6.77 8.88 18.07
N ARG A 143 -7.21 10.11 17.84
CA ARG A 143 -6.55 11.03 16.91
C ARG A 143 -5.06 11.20 17.22
N ASP A 144 -4.25 11.19 16.16
CA ASP A 144 -2.80 11.41 16.18
C ASP A 144 -2.01 10.44 17.08
N GLN A 145 -2.56 9.25 17.34
CA GLN A 145 -1.97 8.23 18.23
C GLN A 145 -1.90 6.84 17.57
N CYS A 146 -1.61 6.83 16.27
CA CYS A 146 -1.47 5.62 15.45
C CYS A 146 -0.07 5.51 14.85
N GLN A 147 0.30 4.30 14.47
CA GLN A 147 1.59 4.04 13.81
C GLN A 147 1.72 4.74 12.46
N PHE A 148 0.62 4.84 11.71
CA PHE A 148 0.52 5.59 10.47
C PHE A 148 -0.54 6.66 10.62
N SER A 149 -0.18 7.91 10.35
CA SER A 149 -1.03 9.05 10.71
C SER A 149 -2.37 9.06 9.98
N TRP A 150 -2.42 8.57 8.74
CA TRP A 150 -3.65 8.55 7.94
C TRP A 150 -4.76 7.76 8.63
N TYR A 151 -4.43 6.70 9.38
CA TYR A 151 -5.44 5.86 10.03
C TYR A 151 -6.23 6.60 11.12
N CYS A 152 -5.68 7.65 11.70
CA CYS A 152 -6.38 8.42 12.73
C CYS A 152 -6.23 9.94 12.61
N ASP A 153 -6.06 10.44 11.39
CA ASP A 153 -6.09 11.89 11.15
C ASP A 153 -7.53 12.43 11.07
N GLY A 154 -8.53 11.54 10.97
CA GLY A 154 -9.94 11.84 10.86
C GLY A 154 -10.41 12.13 9.42
N LYS A 155 -9.60 11.80 8.41
CA LYS A 155 -9.94 11.89 6.99
C LYS A 155 -10.47 10.55 6.49
N HIS A 156 -10.83 10.51 5.21
CA HIS A 156 -11.26 9.27 4.57
C HIS A 156 -10.06 8.40 4.22
N ASP A 157 -10.25 7.09 4.33
CA ASP A 157 -9.22 6.09 4.12
C ASP A 157 -9.42 5.30 2.82
N GLU A 158 -10.04 5.87 1.78
CA GLU A 158 -10.17 5.17 0.49
C GLU A 158 -9.18 5.72 -0.56
N PRO A 159 -8.32 4.89 -1.17
CA PRO A 159 -7.47 5.36 -2.25
C PRO A 159 -8.27 5.86 -3.46
N PHE A 160 -7.87 6.99 -4.05
CA PHE A 160 -8.48 7.46 -5.29
C PHE A 160 -8.20 6.50 -6.44
N GLN A 161 -9.25 6.07 -7.13
CA GLN A 161 -9.15 5.15 -8.25
C GLN A 161 -8.39 5.79 -9.42
N GLY A 162 -7.46 5.04 -10.02
CA GLY A 162 -6.66 5.54 -11.13
C GLY A 162 -5.38 4.74 -11.39
N ARG A 163 -4.53 5.26 -12.28
CA ARG A 163 -3.25 4.62 -12.64
C ARG A 163 -2.33 4.48 -11.42
N ASN A 164 -2.27 5.51 -10.58
CA ASN A 164 -1.40 5.48 -9.39
C ASN A 164 -1.82 4.39 -8.40
N TRP A 165 -3.12 4.30 -8.09
CA TRP A 165 -3.62 3.27 -7.18
C TRP A 165 -3.36 1.85 -7.73
N ARG A 166 -3.66 1.60 -9.01
CA ARG A 166 -3.36 0.31 -9.66
C ARG A 166 -1.87 -0.03 -9.61
N SER A 167 -1.00 0.94 -9.88
CA SER A 167 0.45 0.74 -9.80
C SER A 167 0.91 0.37 -8.38
N ILE A 168 0.31 0.98 -7.35
CA ILE A 168 0.65 0.72 -5.95
C ILE A 168 0.13 -0.66 -5.52
N GLN A 169 -1.06 -1.07 -5.96
CA GLN A 169 -1.55 -2.42 -5.75
C GLN A 169 -0.60 -3.46 -6.38
N SER A 170 -0.16 -3.25 -7.62
CA SER A 170 0.82 -4.13 -8.26
C SER A 170 2.15 -4.18 -7.52
N LEU A 171 2.65 -3.03 -7.04
CA LEU A 171 3.88 -2.95 -6.26
C LEU A 171 3.77 -3.71 -4.93
N ALA A 172 2.66 -3.53 -4.20
CA ALA A 172 2.42 -4.21 -2.94
C ALA A 172 2.29 -5.72 -3.10
N THR A 173 1.57 -6.18 -4.12
CA THR A 173 1.49 -7.61 -4.47
C THR A 173 2.86 -8.17 -4.79
N TRP A 174 3.65 -7.48 -5.62
CA TRP A 174 5.00 -7.90 -5.95
C TRP A 174 5.89 -7.97 -4.70
N PHE A 175 5.88 -6.93 -3.87
CA PHE A 175 6.68 -6.87 -2.64
C PHE A 175 6.33 -7.98 -1.66
N TYR A 176 5.03 -8.24 -1.43
CA TYR A 176 4.58 -9.30 -0.52
C TYR A 176 5.10 -10.70 -0.91
N HIS A 177 5.33 -10.94 -2.20
CA HIS A 177 5.88 -12.20 -2.71
C HIS A 177 7.40 -12.20 -2.89
N ASN A 178 8.08 -11.07 -2.64
CA ASN A 178 9.52 -10.89 -2.82
C ASN A 178 10.10 -10.07 -1.65
N ASP A 179 9.70 -10.41 -0.42
CA ASP A 179 10.06 -9.69 0.80
C ASP A 179 11.50 -10.00 1.28
N ASP A 180 12.19 -10.93 0.61
CA ASP A 180 13.60 -11.26 0.78
C ASP A 180 14.55 -10.31 0.04
N MET A 181 14.02 -9.35 -0.72
CA MET A 181 14.84 -8.34 -1.40
C MET A 181 15.64 -7.50 -0.41
N ARG A 182 16.81 -7.03 -0.85
CA ARG A 182 17.69 -6.21 -0.01
C ARG A 182 16.97 -4.94 0.46
N ASP A 183 16.84 -4.81 1.78
CA ASP A 183 16.24 -3.63 2.42
C ASP A 183 17.04 -2.36 2.12
N ILE A 184 16.44 -1.45 1.36
CA ILE A 184 17.01 -0.17 0.96
C ILE A 184 17.05 0.86 2.10
N THR A 185 16.44 0.55 3.25
CA THR A 185 16.36 1.41 4.43
C THR A 185 17.37 1.07 5.54
N ASP A 186 18.18 0.01 5.34
CA ASP A 186 19.14 -0.53 6.33
C ASP A 186 18.48 -0.88 7.68
N GLY A 187 17.34 -1.59 7.63
CA GLY A 187 16.63 -2.07 8.81
C GLY A 187 15.83 -0.97 9.53
N ALA A 188 15.41 0.08 8.82
CA ALA A 188 14.66 1.16 9.44
C ALA A 188 13.29 0.67 9.92
N THR A 189 12.88 1.17 11.09
CA THR A 189 11.55 0.91 11.67
C THR A 189 10.75 2.20 11.87
N HIS A 190 11.39 3.35 11.64
CA HIS A 190 10.81 4.67 11.82
C HIS A 190 11.24 5.57 10.66
N TYR A 191 10.37 6.50 10.30
CA TYR A 191 10.70 7.59 9.38
C TYR A 191 9.87 8.82 9.70
N HIS A 192 10.29 9.96 9.18
CA HIS A 192 9.46 11.14 9.08
C HIS A 192 9.77 11.89 7.79
N ALA A 193 8.85 12.74 7.38
CA ALA A 193 9.05 13.63 6.25
C ALA A 193 9.98 14.80 6.63
N ASP A 194 10.90 15.16 5.74
CA ASP A 194 11.92 16.19 5.96
C ASP A 194 11.37 17.61 6.08
N TYR A 195 10.09 17.80 5.76
CA TYR A 195 9.38 19.06 5.89
C TYR A 195 8.61 19.22 7.21
N ILE A 196 8.65 18.22 8.12
CA ILE A 196 8.10 18.35 9.47
C ILE A 196 9.21 18.52 10.50
N ASN A 197 8.86 19.07 11.67
CA ASN A 197 9.78 19.16 12.78
C ASN A 197 10.21 17.76 13.25
N ASP A 198 11.48 17.63 13.61
CA ASP A 198 12.04 16.38 14.13
C ASP A 198 11.21 15.91 15.35
N PRO A 199 10.60 14.72 15.28
CA PRO A 199 9.90 14.15 16.41
C PRO A 199 10.90 13.83 17.51
N ARG A 200 10.47 13.91 18.78
CA ARG A 200 11.36 13.67 19.94
C ARG A 200 12.17 12.38 19.82
N TRP A 201 11.58 11.33 19.23
CA TRP A 201 12.24 10.05 19.05
C TRP A 201 13.42 10.08 18.06
N ALA A 202 13.44 11.00 17.11
CA ALA A 202 14.50 11.09 16.12
C ALA A 202 15.85 11.45 16.75
N SER A 203 15.84 12.15 17.89
CA SER A 203 17.05 12.58 18.60
C SER A 203 17.90 11.45 19.18
N TYR A 204 17.29 10.28 19.46
CA TYR A 204 17.97 9.13 20.07
C TYR A 204 17.97 7.88 19.19
N LYS A 205 17.52 7.99 17.93
CA LYS A 205 17.59 6.91 16.94
C LYS A 205 18.68 7.18 15.92
N ARG A 206 19.24 6.12 15.34
CA ARG A 206 20.27 6.26 14.30
C ARG A 206 19.59 6.51 12.96
N LYS A 207 19.89 7.64 12.32
CA LYS A 207 19.56 7.91 10.91
C LYS A 207 20.26 6.86 10.03
N THR A 208 19.51 6.19 9.16
CA THR A 208 20.05 5.18 8.24
C THR A 208 20.24 5.74 6.84
N VAL A 209 19.17 6.27 6.25
CA VAL A 209 19.16 6.80 4.88
C VAL A 209 18.08 7.88 4.73
N LYS A 210 18.22 8.72 3.70
CA LYS A 210 17.14 9.58 3.20
C LYS A 210 16.78 9.13 1.80
N ILE A 211 15.49 8.87 1.57
CA ILE A 211 14.95 8.50 0.25
C ILE A 211 13.76 9.42 -0.01
N ASP A 212 13.84 10.17 -1.12
CA ASP A 212 12.93 11.25 -1.45
C ASP A 212 12.73 12.22 -0.26
N THR A 213 11.49 12.48 0.16
CA THR A 213 11.18 13.36 1.29
C THR A 213 11.32 12.68 2.65
N HIS A 214 11.58 11.36 2.72
CA HIS A 214 11.60 10.60 3.96
C HIS A 214 13.01 10.39 4.51
N ILE A 215 13.17 10.66 5.81
CA ILE A 215 14.38 10.34 6.58
C ILE A 215 14.09 9.10 7.44
N PHE A 216 14.89 8.06 7.29
CA PHE A 216 14.69 6.74 7.91
C PHE A 216 15.62 6.52 9.11
N TYR A 217 15.14 5.75 10.09
CA TYR A 217 15.79 5.54 11.38
C TYR A 217 15.62 4.11 11.90
N ARG A 218 16.61 3.64 12.66
CA ARG A 218 16.52 2.44 13.52
C ARG A 218 16.86 2.75 14.97
#